data_AF-A0A924HKU4-F1
#
_entry.id   AF-A0A924HKU4-F1
#
_cell.length_a   1.000
_cell.length_b   1.000
_cell.length_c   1.000
_cell.angle_alpha   90.00
_cell.angle_beta   90.00
_cell.angle_gamma   90.00
#
_symmetry.space_group_name_H-M   'P 1'
#
loop_
_entity.id
_entity.type
_entity.pdbx_description
1 polymer ?
#
loop_
_entity_poly.entity_id
_entity_poly.type
_entity_poly.pdbx_seq_one_letter_code
_entity_poly.pdbx_strand_id
1 'polypeptide(L)'
;GEQYSITFTPEEKKRFAVIENFGVPIANLKQFIALDNTERMKINQPGIPADSGANNELKQWILQARYATKELHNVDLRFSIKGDSKEKYPEIRKVINILQDQNINKFSLITSLEAKN
;
A
#
# COMPACT_ATOMS: atom_id res chain seq x y z
N GLY A 1 -1.81 -11.13 -7.19
CA GLY A 1 -1.11 -12.41 -7.40
C GLY A 1 -1.01 -12.73 -8.87
N GLU A 2 -2.14 -12.95 -9.54
CA GLU A 2 -2.20 -13.33 -10.96
C GLU A 2 -1.56 -12.31 -11.91
N GLN A 3 -1.74 -11.00 -11.68
CA GLN A 3 -1.08 -9.95 -12.47
C GLN A 3 0.46 -9.97 -12.39
N TYR A 4 1.03 -10.62 -11.37
CA TYR A 4 2.49 -10.68 -11.15
C TYR A 4 3.04 -12.11 -11.24
N SER A 5 2.23 -13.08 -11.67
CA SER A 5 2.56 -14.51 -11.65
C SER A 5 3.00 -15.03 -10.27
N ILE A 6 2.46 -14.42 -9.20
CA ILE A 6 2.73 -14.81 -7.81
C ILE A 6 1.53 -15.56 -7.27
N THR A 7 1.70 -16.86 -7.06
CA THR A 7 0.72 -17.71 -6.38
C THR A 7 1.01 -17.71 -4.88
N PHE A 8 0.00 -17.36 -4.09
CA PHE A 8 0.03 -17.42 -2.64
C PHE A 8 -0.68 -18.69 -2.17
N THR A 9 -0.01 -19.45 -1.31
CA THR A 9 -0.60 -20.59 -0.59
C THR A 9 -1.64 -20.11 0.43
N PRO A 10 -2.60 -20.97 0.84
CA PRO A 10 -3.59 -20.60 1.86
C PRO A 10 -2.94 -20.19 3.19
N GLU A 11 -1.79 -20.76 3.54
CA GLU A 11 -1.01 -20.38 4.73
C GLU A 11 -0.43 -18.96 4.59
N GLU A 12 0.13 -18.61 3.43
CA GLU A 12 0.61 -17.26 3.15
C GLU A 12 -0.53 -16.23 3.20
N LYS A 13 -1.71 -16.56 2.66
CA LYS A 13 -2.89 -15.69 2.75
C LYS A 13 -3.31 -15.45 4.20
N LYS A 14 -3.32 -16.51 5.04
CA LYS A 14 -3.61 -16.38 6.46
C LYS A 14 -2.59 -15.49 7.15
N ARG A 15 -1.30 -15.71 6.92
CA ARG A 15 -0.23 -14.87 7.48
C ARG A 15 -0.38 -13.42 7.05
N PHE A 16 -0.63 -13.18 5.76
CA PHE A 16 -0.85 -11.82 5.22
C PHE A 16 -2.03 -11.12 5.87
N ALA A 17 -3.12 -11.84 6.16
CA ALA A 17 -4.28 -11.27 6.86
C ALA A 17 -3.96 -10.78 8.29
N VAL A 18 -2.89 -11.28 8.92
CA VAL A 18 -2.42 -10.82 10.24
C VAL A 18 -1.34 -9.73 10.14
N ILE A 19 -0.88 -9.39 8.93
CA ILE A 19 0.12 -8.34 8.74
C ILE A 19 -0.61 -6.98 8.79
N GLU A 20 -0.36 -6.23 9.86
CA GLU A 20 -0.97 -4.90 10.05
C GLU A 20 -0.36 -3.81 9.17
N ASN A 21 0.92 -3.94 8.79
CA ASN A 21 1.62 -2.97 7.95
C ASN A 21 2.63 -3.64 7.02
N PHE A 22 2.54 -3.34 5.72
CA PHE A 22 3.50 -3.77 4.72
C PHE A 22 3.83 -2.61 3.76
N GLY A 23 5.12 -2.40 3.53
CA GLY A 23 5.65 -1.41 2.60
C GLY A 23 6.63 -2.04 1.61
N VAL A 24 6.25 -3.14 0.98
CA VAL A 24 7.10 -3.87 0.03
C VAL A 24 6.38 -4.05 -1.31
N PRO A 25 7.10 -4.03 -2.44
CA PRO A 25 6.51 -4.38 -3.74
C PRO A 25 6.01 -5.83 -3.72
N ILE A 26 5.03 -6.15 -4.56
CA ILE A 26 4.34 -7.43 -4.53
C ILE A 26 5.28 -8.62 -4.82
N ALA A 27 6.35 -8.38 -5.56
CA ALA A 27 7.44 -9.34 -5.78
C ALA A 27 8.12 -9.76 -4.46
N ASN A 28 8.36 -8.78 -3.57
CA ASN A 28 8.96 -9.02 -2.27
C ASN A 28 7.93 -9.40 -1.20
N LEU A 29 6.64 -9.16 -1.44
CA LEU A 29 5.56 -9.50 -0.50
C LEU A 29 5.57 -10.99 -0.16
N LYS A 30 5.83 -11.87 -1.14
CA LYS A 30 5.88 -13.32 -0.90
C LYS A 30 6.96 -13.69 0.13
N GLN A 31 8.17 -13.18 -0.07
CA GLN A 31 9.26 -13.36 0.89
C GLN A 31 8.92 -12.69 2.24
N PHE A 32 8.32 -11.51 2.22
CA PHE A 32 7.91 -10.82 3.45
C PHE A 32 6.90 -11.64 4.27
N ILE A 33 5.92 -12.27 3.63
CA ILE A 33 4.95 -13.15 4.29
C ILE A 33 5.61 -14.43 4.80
N ALA A 34 6.60 -14.96 4.08
CA ALA A 34 7.36 -16.13 4.49
C ALA A 34 8.23 -15.86 5.75
N LEU A 35 8.73 -14.64 5.91
CA LEU A 35 9.54 -14.21 7.04
C LEU A 35 8.74 -14.07 8.34
N ASP A 36 9.43 -14.26 9.46
CA ASP A 36 8.91 -14.14 10.81
C ASP A 36 8.83 -12.69 11.28
N ASN A 37 8.03 -12.41 12.32
CA ASN A 37 7.74 -11.03 12.74
C ASN A 37 9.01 -10.23 13.09
N THR A 38 9.99 -10.90 13.68
CA THR A 38 11.30 -10.34 14.06
C THR A 38 12.16 -9.99 12.84
N GLU A 39 12.09 -10.79 11.78
CA GLU A 39 12.81 -10.57 10.52
C GLU A 39 12.17 -9.42 9.73
N ARG A 40 10.83 -9.34 9.75
CA ARG A 40 10.09 -8.23 9.13
C ARG A 40 10.42 -6.88 9.73
N MET A 41 10.70 -6.81 11.04
CA MET A 41 11.15 -5.59 11.71
C MET A 41 12.58 -5.20 11.34
N LYS A 42 13.41 -6.17 10.92
CA LYS A 42 14.79 -5.92 10.47
C LYS A 42 14.87 -5.57 8.98
N ILE A 43 13.88 -5.97 8.18
CA ILE A 43 13.83 -5.60 6.77
C ILE A 43 13.46 -4.13 6.64
N ASN A 44 14.36 -3.39 6.01
CA ASN A 44 14.08 -2.03 5.59
C ASN A 44 13.04 -2.09 4.47
N GLN A 45 11.82 -1.66 4.76
CA GLN A 45 10.71 -1.64 3.80
C GLN A 45 10.98 -0.55 2.76
N PRO A 46 11.30 -0.90 1.49
CA PRO A 46 11.66 0.10 0.48
C PRO A 46 10.45 0.92 0.00
N GLY A 47 9.25 0.62 0.51
CA GLY A 47 7.99 1.21 0.08
C GLY A 47 7.35 0.44 -1.08
N ILE A 48 6.10 0.77 -1.37
CA ILE A 48 5.43 0.32 -2.58
C ILE A 48 5.78 1.32 -3.69
N PRO A 49 6.40 0.90 -4.80
CA PRO A 49 6.76 1.81 -5.86
C PRO A 49 5.49 2.37 -6.52
N ALA A 50 5.41 3.69 -6.50
CA ALA A 50 4.39 4.50 -7.16
C ALA A 50 5.00 5.20 -8.38
N ASP A 51 5.80 4.45 -9.15
CA ASP A 51 6.54 5.02 -10.27
C ASP A 51 5.59 5.40 -11.41
N SER A 52 5.88 6.52 -12.07
CA SER A 52 5.01 7.13 -13.09
C SER A 52 5.11 6.41 -14.43
N GLY A 53 4.84 5.10 -14.44
CA GLY A 53 4.89 4.22 -15.60
C GLY A 53 3.76 3.19 -15.64
N ALA A 54 3.83 2.28 -16.63
CA ALA A 54 2.81 1.27 -16.89
C ALA A 54 2.63 0.22 -15.77
N ASN A 55 3.57 0.14 -14.82
CA ASN A 55 3.55 -0.81 -13.69
C ASN A 55 3.40 -0.10 -12.35
N ASN A 56 2.37 0.75 -12.21
CA ASN A 56 2.03 1.38 -10.94
C ASN A 56 1.52 0.32 -9.95
N GLU A 57 2.41 -0.22 -9.10
CA GLU A 57 2.04 -1.21 -8.08
C GLU A 57 1.06 -0.61 -7.08
N LEU A 58 1.26 0.65 -6.69
CA LEU A 58 0.35 1.33 -5.77
C LEU A 58 -1.09 1.39 -6.31
N LYS A 59 -1.25 1.66 -7.62
CA LYS A 59 -2.56 1.67 -8.30
C LYS A 59 -3.23 0.29 -8.25
N GLN A 60 -2.45 -0.77 -8.51
CA GLN A 60 -2.96 -2.13 -8.42
C GLN A 60 -3.38 -2.48 -6.98
N TRP A 61 -2.58 -2.12 -5.99
CA TRP A 61 -2.91 -2.32 -4.58
C TRP A 61 -4.20 -1.64 -4.16
N ILE A 62 -4.37 -0.38 -4.52
CA ILE A 62 -5.58 0.41 -4.27
C ILE A 62 -6.81 -0.25 -4.89
N LEU A 63 -6.70 -0.67 -6.15
CA LEU A 63 -7.78 -1.31 -6.90
C LEU A 63 -8.17 -2.66 -6.27
N GLN A 64 -7.19 -3.52 -5.97
CA GLN A 64 -7.42 -4.81 -5.32
C GLN A 64 -8.00 -4.66 -3.91
N ALA A 65 -7.50 -3.69 -3.13
CA ALA A 65 -8.03 -3.40 -1.80
C ALA A 65 -9.51 -2.98 -1.88
N ARG A 66 -9.88 -2.19 -2.89
CA ARG A 66 -11.28 -1.82 -3.12
C ARG A 66 -12.15 -3.03 -3.46
N TYR A 67 -11.70 -3.91 -4.35
CA TYR A 67 -12.44 -5.14 -4.66
C TYR A 67 -12.63 -5.99 -3.40
N ALA A 68 -11.55 -6.26 -2.67
CA ALA A 68 -11.61 -7.03 -1.43
C ALA A 68 -12.55 -6.40 -0.38
N THR A 69 -12.48 -5.09 -0.15
CA THR A 69 -13.38 -4.42 0.81
C THR A 69 -14.83 -4.42 0.33
N LYS A 70 -15.07 -4.25 -0.97
CA LYS A 70 -16.42 -4.28 -1.55
C LYS A 70 -17.03 -5.69 -1.50
N GLU A 71 -16.21 -6.72 -1.65
CA GLU A 71 -16.63 -8.13 -1.52
C GLU A 71 -16.89 -8.51 -0.06
N LEU A 72 -16.01 -8.10 0.87
CA LEU A 72 -16.11 -8.48 2.28
C LEU A 72 -17.14 -7.67 3.07
N HIS A 73 -17.19 -6.36 2.85
CA HIS A 73 -17.97 -5.42 3.67
C HIS A 73 -19.00 -4.62 2.88
N ASN A 74 -19.01 -4.73 1.55
CA ASN A 74 -19.91 -3.99 0.66
C ASN A 74 -19.91 -2.45 0.84
N VAL A 75 -18.80 -1.91 1.35
CA VAL A 75 -18.57 -0.47 1.52
C VAL A 75 -17.43 0.01 0.62
N ASP A 76 -17.46 1.29 0.27
CA ASP A 76 -16.32 1.92 -0.40
C ASP A 76 -15.15 2.08 0.58
N LEU A 77 -14.00 1.55 0.19
CA LEU A 77 -12.76 1.67 0.95
C LEU A 77 -12.33 3.14 1.03
N ARG A 78 -12.07 3.62 2.25
CA ARG A 78 -11.56 4.97 2.50
C ARG A 78 -10.05 4.91 2.72
N PHE A 79 -9.30 5.64 1.90
CA PHE A 79 -7.85 5.71 2.01
C PHE A 79 -7.42 6.86 2.91
N SER A 80 -6.35 6.66 3.68
CA SER A 80 -5.72 7.73 4.44
C SER A 80 -4.25 7.80 4.07
N ILE A 81 -3.80 8.98 3.65
CA ILE A 81 -2.40 9.26 3.31
C ILE A 81 -1.80 9.98 4.51
N LYS A 82 -0.83 9.36 5.17
CA LYS A 82 -0.06 10.01 6.23
C LYS A 82 1.30 10.44 5.67
N GLY A 83 1.62 11.72 5.74
CA GLY A 83 2.90 12.27 5.31
C GLY A 83 3.61 12.95 6.47
N ASP A 84 4.91 12.69 6.61
CA ASP A 84 5.77 13.37 7.58
C ASP A 84 6.21 14.76 7.07
N SER A 85 6.57 15.68 7.97
CA SER A 85 7.09 17.02 7.63
C SER A 85 8.33 16.97 6.74
N LYS A 86 9.15 15.92 6.87
CA LYS A 86 10.38 15.75 6.09
C LYS A 86 10.11 15.23 4.68
N GLU A 87 8.92 14.68 4.42
CA GLU A 87 8.56 14.12 3.13
C GLU A 87 8.30 15.24 2.13
N LYS A 88 8.90 15.13 0.94
CA LYS A 88 8.74 16.15 -0.11
C LYS A 88 7.30 16.15 -0.61
N TYR A 89 6.62 17.29 -0.57
CA TYR A 89 5.30 17.52 -1.19
C TYR A 89 5.09 16.86 -2.58
N PRO A 90 6.06 16.86 -3.52
CA PRO A 90 5.92 16.14 -4.79
C PRO A 90 5.62 14.64 -4.66
N GLU A 91 6.12 13.95 -3.63
CA GLU A 91 5.88 12.52 -3.40
C GLU A 91 4.41 12.29 -2.99
N ILE A 92 3.91 13.09 -2.05
CA ILE A 92 2.50 13.08 -1.62
C ILE A 92 1.59 13.41 -2.81
N ARG A 93 1.96 14.39 -3.63
CA ARG A 93 1.21 14.77 -4.83
C ARG A 93 1.16 13.63 -5.86
N LYS A 94 2.21 12.83 -6.04
CA LYS A 94 2.17 11.64 -6.91
C LYS A 94 1.12 10.64 -6.41
N VAL A 95 1.10 10.34 -5.12
CA VAL A 95 0.11 9.43 -4.52
C VAL A 95 -1.31 9.95 -4.69
N ILE A 96 -1.53 11.24 -4.47
CA ILE A 96 -2.83 11.89 -4.68
C ILE A 96 -3.27 11.77 -6.14
N ASN A 97 -2.38 12.06 -7.11
CA ASN A 97 -2.71 11.93 -8.52
C ASN A 97 -3.09 10.50 -8.91
N ILE A 98 -2.40 9.49 -8.37
CA ILE A 98 -2.72 8.07 -8.63
C ILE A 98 -4.11 7.73 -8.08
N LEU A 99 -4.44 8.20 -6.88
CA LEU A 99 -5.78 8.01 -6.29
C LEU A 99 -6.86 8.71 -7.14
N GLN A 100 -6.62 9.94 -7.57
CA GLN A 100 -7.56 10.70 -8.39
C GLN A 100 -7.77 10.06 -9.78
N ASP A 101 -6.70 9.55 -10.42
CA ASP A 101 -6.79 8.79 -11.67
C ASP A 101 -7.71 7.56 -11.54
N GLN A 102 -7.76 6.96 -10.35
CA GLN A 102 -8.67 5.85 -10.03
C GLN A 102 -10.07 6.29 -9.56
N ASN A 103 -10.42 7.57 -9.71
CA ASN A 103 -11.67 8.15 -9.19
C ASN A 103 -11.83 8.07 -7.66
N ILE A 104 -10.71 7.99 -6.92
CA ILE A 104 -10.73 8.01 -5.46
C ILE A 104 -10.65 9.46 -5.00
N ASN A 105 -11.83 10.08 -4.91
CA ASN A 105 -11.99 11.46 -4.45
C ASN A 105 -12.14 11.57 -2.92
N LYS A 106 -12.31 10.43 -2.22
CA LYS A 106 -12.50 10.37 -0.76
C LYS A 106 -11.28 9.75 -0.09
N PHE A 107 -10.31 10.59 0.26
CA PHE A 107 -9.16 10.20 1.07
C PHE A 107 -8.91 11.21 2.18
N SER A 108 -8.32 10.76 3.28
CA SER A 108 -7.90 11.61 4.38
C SER A 108 -6.40 11.86 4.28
N LEU A 109 -5.97 13.09 4.04
CA LEU A 109 -4.55 13.46 4.09
C LEU A 109 -4.22 13.94 5.51
N ILE A 110 -3.37 13.20 6.21
CA ILE A 110 -2.87 13.52 7.55
C ILE A 110 -1.41 13.90 7.39
N THR A 111 -1.13 15.20 7.32
CA THR A 111 0.25 15.70 7.36
C THR A 111 0.61 16.08 8.77
N SER A 112 1.66 15.49 9.32
CA SER A 112 2.35 16.11 10.45
C SER A 112 3.11 17.29 9.85
N LEU A 113 2.49 18.46 9.77
CA LEU A 113 3.23 19.71 9.63
C LEU A 113 3.62 20.08 11.06
N GLU A 114 4.83 19.74 11.48
CA GLU A 114 5.46 20.47 12.57
C GLU A 114 5.67 21.89 12.05
N ALA A 115 4.62 22.72 12.18
CA ALA A 115 4.72 24.15 12.14
C ALA A 115 5.63 24.54 13.30
N LYS A 116 6.93 24.57 12.99
CA LYS A 116 7.99 25.09 13.84
C LYS A 116 7.60 26.53 14.19
N ASN A 117 7.13 26.73 15.42
CA ASN A 117 7.24 28.03 16.08
C ASN A 117 8.70 28.22 16.52
#